data_AF-A0AA88MK48-F1
#
_entry.id   AF-A0AA88MK48-F1
#
_cell.length_a   1.000
_cell.length_b   1.000
_cell.length_c   1.000
_cell.angle_alpha   90.00
_cell.angle_beta   90.00
_cell.angle_gamma   90.00
#
_symmetry.space_group_name_H-M   'P 1'
#
loop_
_entity.id
_entity.type
_entity.pdbx_description
1 polymer ?
#
loop_
_entity_poly.entity_id
_entity_poly.type
_entity_poly.pdbx_seq_one_letter_code
_entity_poly.pdbx_strand_id
1 'polypeptide(L)'
;MPLANHELPQKLFSLLKSAVNVFLLIVLFYTLQYIFDMEFVCSCKPGLHNNGVLYMVAPPLILTFVVSIIEPFPQERILTGRRFALCSQPLKFFIRLITMSAVWVSTVLFDGDWYFCLMTNLNMNQTGLPCRKDLDYDEQRIKDAYKTTSLDIGFGVICSFLFFWNISDWCGSICRRMKVSEAGFQSKKDLCLPYYRTVYNNHLEEEMRSYVNEKLKYIAAERVKAICEPHLQAIQNQELSRNNKENDNGNNTVSKDWWIISAFDFHQMEIPGTRGIMHQIRDVCLIRKLGERMQRICKPH
;
A
#
# COMPACT_ATOMS: atom_id res chain seq x y z
N MET A 1 38.98 10.73 -9.68
CA MET A 1 37.84 10.49 -8.78
C MET A 1 36.64 11.30 -9.25
N PRO A 2 35.66 10.68 -9.95
CA PRO A 2 34.34 11.26 -10.18
C PRO A 2 33.24 10.25 -9.79
N LEU A 3 32.69 10.36 -8.58
CA LEU A 3 31.58 9.48 -8.13
C LEU A 3 30.44 10.25 -7.44
N ALA A 4 30.46 11.58 -7.44
CA ALA A 4 29.49 12.40 -6.71
C ALA A 4 28.18 12.70 -7.50
N ASN A 5 28.12 12.39 -8.80
CA ASN A 5 26.98 12.83 -9.64
C ASN A 5 25.79 11.86 -9.70
N HIS A 6 25.91 10.64 -9.16
CA HIS A 6 24.85 9.62 -9.31
C HIS A 6 23.94 9.45 -8.08
N GLU A 7 24.28 10.07 -6.93
CA GLU A 7 23.53 9.92 -5.68
C GLU A 7 22.32 10.89 -5.56
N LEU A 8 22.44 12.06 -6.17
CA LEU A 8 21.41 13.10 -6.14
C LEU A 8 20.07 12.69 -6.79
N PRO A 9 20.02 11.96 -7.93
CA PRO A 9 18.74 11.58 -8.54
C PRO A 9 17.94 10.59 -7.70
N GLN A 10 18.58 9.66 -6.97
CA GLN A 10 17.85 8.63 -6.22
C GLN A 10 17.06 9.20 -5.02
N LYS A 11 17.65 10.12 -4.25
CA LYS A 11 16.96 10.80 -3.15
C LYS A 11 15.79 11.66 -3.65
N LEU A 12 15.96 12.31 -4.80
CA LEU A 12 14.88 13.04 -5.44
C LEU A 12 13.71 12.11 -5.81
N PHE A 13 14.00 10.93 -6.39
CA PHE A 13 12.96 9.96 -6.74
C PHE A 13 12.21 9.39 -5.53
N SER A 14 12.87 9.16 -4.38
CA SER A 14 12.18 8.65 -3.18
C SER A 14 11.25 9.71 -2.58
N LEU A 15 11.70 10.96 -2.49
CA LEU A 15 10.88 12.09 -2.07
C LEU A 15 9.71 12.33 -3.04
N LEU A 16 9.97 12.27 -4.35
CA LEU A 16 8.95 12.40 -5.38
C LEU A 16 7.88 11.30 -5.24
N LYS A 17 8.28 10.04 -5.04
CA LYS A 17 7.34 8.93 -4.81
C LYS A 17 6.48 9.14 -3.56
N SER A 18 7.10 9.59 -2.46
CA SER A 18 6.37 9.88 -1.23
C SER A 18 5.37 11.03 -1.42
N ALA A 19 5.81 12.12 -2.03
CA ALA A 19 4.95 13.27 -2.34
C ALA A 19 3.81 12.91 -3.28
N VAL A 20 4.07 12.12 -4.33
CA VAL A 20 3.04 11.63 -5.27
C VAL A 20 2.04 10.74 -4.55
N ASN A 21 2.47 9.87 -3.64
CA ASN A 21 1.58 9.02 -2.86
C ASN A 21 0.65 9.85 -1.95
N VAL A 22 1.21 10.84 -1.24
CA VAL A 22 0.43 11.75 -0.39
C VAL A 22 -0.54 12.58 -1.23
N PHE A 23 -0.09 13.13 -2.36
CA PHE A 23 -0.93 13.90 -3.27
C PHE A 23 -2.08 13.06 -3.83
N LEU A 24 -1.81 11.83 -4.29
CA LEU A 24 -2.83 10.90 -4.78
C LEU A 24 -3.84 10.59 -3.67
N LEU A 25 -3.39 10.40 -2.43
CA LEU A 25 -4.27 10.17 -1.30
C LEU A 25 -5.18 11.37 -1.02
N ILE A 26 -4.66 12.59 -1.09
CA ILE A 26 -5.44 13.82 -0.92
C ILE A 26 -6.49 13.94 -2.04
N VAL A 27 -6.10 13.78 -3.30
CA VAL A 27 -7.03 13.84 -4.44
C VAL A 27 -8.11 12.78 -4.33
N LEU A 28 -7.72 11.55 -3.96
CA LEU A 28 -8.67 10.45 -3.76
C LEU A 28 -9.63 10.76 -2.61
N PHE A 29 -9.13 11.30 -1.50
CA PHE A 29 -9.94 11.71 -0.36
C PHE A 29 -10.99 12.75 -0.76
N TYR A 30 -10.58 13.83 -1.43
CA TYR A 30 -11.51 14.86 -1.92
C TYR A 30 -12.50 14.32 -2.94
N THR A 31 -12.07 13.42 -3.83
CA THR A 31 -12.96 12.80 -4.82
C THR A 31 -14.01 11.93 -4.14
N LEU A 32 -13.61 11.15 -3.12
CA LEU A 32 -14.55 10.36 -2.33
C LEU A 32 -15.49 11.27 -1.56
N GLN A 33 -14.99 12.30 -0.87
CA GLN A 33 -15.81 13.28 -0.19
C GLN A 33 -16.84 13.89 -1.16
N TYR A 34 -16.41 14.36 -2.32
CA TYR A 34 -17.31 14.91 -3.34
C TYR A 34 -18.36 13.92 -3.84
N ILE A 35 -17.97 12.69 -4.20
CA ILE A 35 -18.92 11.66 -4.70
C ILE A 35 -19.93 11.32 -3.62
N PHE A 36 -19.46 11.08 -2.40
CA PHE A 36 -20.31 10.66 -1.29
C PHE A 36 -21.20 11.82 -0.81
N ASP A 37 -20.72 13.06 -0.74
CA ASP A 37 -21.51 14.24 -0.38
C ASP A 37 -22.64 14.49 -1.39
N MET A 38 -22.36 14.32 -2.69
CA MET A 38 -23.37 14.51 -3.74
C MET A 38 -24.47 13.44 -3.74
N GLU A 39 -24.15 12.22 -3.27
CA GLU A 39 -25.09 11.10 -3.22
C GLU A 39 -25.74 10.91 -1.84
N PHE A 40 -25.28 11.61 -0.81
CA PHE A 40 -25.81 11.46 0.54
C PHE A 40 -27.19 12.10 0.66
N VAL A 41 -28.22 11.28 0.47
CA VAL A 41 -29.61 11.65 0.75
C VAL A 41 -30.02 11.08 2.10
N CYS A 42 -30.31 11.96 3.06
CA CYS A 42 -30.88 11.55 4.33
C CYS A 42 -32.26 10.91 4.10
N SER A 43 -32.46 9.72 4.64
CA SER A 43 -33.77 9.07 4.63
C SER A 43 -34.65 9.69 5.71
N CYS A 44 -35.87 10.09 5.35
CA CYS A 44 -36.82 10.72 6.27
C CYS A 44 -37.78 9.72 6.92
N LYS A 45 -37.28 8.50 7.12
CA LYS A 45 -37.98 7.44 7.85
C LYS A 45 -37.30 7.26 9.20
N PRO A 46 -38.05 6.95 10.26
CA PRO A 46 -37.45 6.75 11.58
C PRO A 46 -36.52 5.53 11.56
N GLY A 47 -35.46 5.58 12.38
CA GLY A 47 -34.51 4.48 12.56
C GLY A 47 -33.17 4.63 11.83
N LEU A 48 -32.28 3.65 12.03
CA LEU A 48 -30.95 3.60 11.43
C LEU A 48 -31.03 3.10 9.98
N HIS A 49 -30.57 3.90 9.02
CA HIS A 49 -30.55 3.51 7.61
C HIS A 49 -29.19 2.92 7.21
N ASN A 50 -29.23 1.81 6.48
CA ASN A 50 -28.02 1.15 5.98
C ASN A 50 -27.15 2.08 5.13
N ASN A 51 -27.76 3.02 4.39
CA ASN A 51 -27.02 4.00 3.58
C ASN A 51 -26.14 4.92 4.44
N GLY A 52 -26.63 5.35 5.61
CA GLY A 52 -25.86 6.18 6.53
C GLY A 52 -24.68 5.44 7.15
N VAL A 53 -24.84 4.14 7.43
CA VAL A 53 -23.74 3.29 7.90
C VAL A 53 -22.74 3.04 6.78
N LEU A 54 -23.21 2.75 5.56
CA LEU A 54 -22.37 2.52 4.40
C LEU A 54 -21.51 3.76 4.07
N TYR A 55 -22.10 4.96 4.17
CA TYR A 55 -21.40 6.24 4.02
C TYR A 55 -20.24 6.42 5.00
N MET A 56 -20.37 5.92 6.23
CA MET A 56 -19.31 6.00 7.24
C MET A 56 -18.20 4.96 7.05
N VAL A 57 -18.55 3.78 6.55
CA VAL A 57 -17.65 2.61 6.52
C VAL A 57 -16.97 2.41 5.17
N ALA A 58 -17.68 2.64 4.06
CA ALA A 58 -17.16 2.37 2.72
C ALA A 58 -15.94 3.24 2.35
N PRO A 59 -15.92 4.57 2.56
CA PRO A 59 -14.80 5.41 2.15
C PRO A 59 -13.48 5.05 2.88
N PRO A 60 -13.44 4.85 4.21
CA PRO A 60 -12.24 4.38 4.89
C PRO A 60 -11.75 3.03 4.39
N LEU A 61 -12.65 2.09 4.07
CA LEU A 61 -12.28 0.78 3.52
C LEU A 61 -11.64 0.91 2.13
N ILE A 62 -12.23 1.73 1.24
CA ILE A 62 -11.71 1.98 -0.10
C ILE A 62 -10.32 2.64 0.00
N LEU A 63 -10.18 3.68 0.83
CA LEU A 63 -8.90 4.36 1.07
C LEU A 63 -7.84 3.39 1.59
N THR A 64 -8.18 2.57 2.58
CA THR A 64 -7.27 1.58 3.16
C THR A 64 -6.85 0.54 2.13
N PHE A 65 -7.78 0.09 1.28
CA PHE A 65 -7.51 -0.87 0.22
C PHE A 65 -6.57 -0.28 -0.85
N VAL A 66 -6.85 0.94 -1.32
CA VAL A 66 -6.01 1.62 -2.32
C VAL A 66 -4.60 1.85 -1.77
N VAL A 67 -4.46 2.35 -0.54
CA VAL A 67 -3.15 2.53 0.11
C VAL A 67 -2.42 1.20 0.28
N SER A 68 -3.14 0.12 0.57
CA SER A 68 -2.55 -1.22 0.71
C SER A 68 -2.10 -1.83 -0.62
N ILE A 69 -2.70 -1.43 -1.75
CA ILE A 69 -2.25 -1.83 -3.09
C ILE A 69 -1.04 -1.00 -3.54
N ILE A 70 -1.11 0.32 -3.34
CA ILE A 70 -0.07 1.26 -3.80
C ILE A 70 1.23 1.08 -3.04
N GLU A 71 1.16 0.81 -1.74
CA GLU A 71 2.34 0.47 -0.96
C GLU A 71 2.61 -1.03 -1.06
N PRO A 72 3.50 -1.48 -1.96
CA PRO A 72 3.87 -2.88 -2.02
C PRO A 72 4.35 -3.31 -0.63
N PHE A 73 3.79 -4.40 -0.13
CA PHE A 73 4.23 -4.97 1.13
C PHE A 73 5.75 -5.12 1.08
N PRO A 74 6.51 -4.51 2.01
CA PRO A 74 7.95 -4.73 2.06
C PRO A 74 8.15 -6.21 2.41
N GLN A 75 8.37 -7.02 1.38
CA GLN A 75 8.49 -8.48 1.43
C GLN A 75 9.82 -8.94 2.07
N GLU A 76 10.53 -8.06 2.76
CA GLU A 76 11.95 -8.23 3.07
C GLU A 76 12.27 -8.70 4.50
N ARG A 77 11.30 -9.07 5.35
CA ARG A 77 11.60 -9.50 6.74
C ARG A 77 10.92 -10.79 7.20
N ILE A 78 10.61 -11.71 6.29
CA ILE A 78 9.98 -12.99 6.64
C ILE A 78 11.01 -14.06 7.09
N LEU A 79 12.31 -13.93 6.77
CA LEU A 79 13.24 -15.05 6.93
C LEU A 79 14.12 -15.11 8.18
N THR A 80 14.16 -14.10 9.06
CA THR A 80 14.95 -14.18 10.30
C THR A 80 14.08 -14.47 11.53
N GLY A 81 13.53 -15.69 11.56
CA GLY A 81 13.57 -16.53 12.76
C GLY A 81 12.86 -16.06 14.04
N ARG A 82 11.76 -15.31 13.99
CA ARG A 82 10.89 -15.11 15.16
C ARG A 82 9.42 -15.34 14.83
N ARG A 83 8.80 -16.27 15.56
CA ARG A 83 7.37 -16.67 15.52
C ARG A 83 6.34 -15.53 15.76
N PHE A 84 6.78 -14.27 15.78
CA PHE A 84 5.93 -13.09 15.95
C PHE A 84 5.58 -12.36 14.64
N ALA A 85 6.12 -12.76 13.49
CA ALA A 85 5.92 -12.04 12.23
C ALA A 85 4.49 -12.10 11.68
N LEU A 86 3.75 -13.20 11.92
CA LEU A 86 2.39 -13.39 11.38
C LEU A 86 1.33 -12.48 12.03
N CYS A 87 1.50 -12.06 13.29
CA CYS A 87 0.60 -11.08 13.91
C CYS A 87 0.81 -9.65 13.41
N SER A 88 1.93 -9.34 12.75
CA SER A 88 2.27 -7.96 12.42
C SER A 88 1.54 -7.42 11.19
N GLN A 89 1.24 -8.26 10.21
CA GLN A 89 0.55 -7.86 8.98
C GLN A 89 -0.91 -7.43 9.19
N PRO A 90 -1.79 -8.24 9.82
CA PRO A 90 -3.16 -7.80 10.08
C PRO A 90 -3.17 -6.57 10.97
N LEU A 91 -2.31 -6.49 11.99
CA LEU A 91 -2.20 -5.33 12.86
C LEU A 91 -1.84 -4.04 12.08
N LYS A 92 -0.91 -4.12 11.12
CA LYS A 92 -0.55 -2.98 10.27
C LYS A 92 -1.74 -2.52 9.42
N PHE A 93 -2.51 -3.45 8.87
CA PHE A 93 -3.72 -3.15 8.12
C PHE A 93 -4.79 -2.51 9.03
N PHE A 94 -5.01 -3.05 10.23
CA PHE A 94 -5.95 -2.49 11.19
C PHE A 94 -5.58 -1.08 11.64
N ILE A 95 -4.30 -0.82 11.91
CA ILE A 95 -3.83 0.54 12.27
C ILE A 95 -4.13 1.51 11.13
N ARG A 96 -3.84 1.15 9.88
CA ARG A 96 -4.16 1.98 8.69
C ARG A 96 -5.66 2.22 8.54
N LEU A 97 -6.46 1.17 8.76
CA LEU A 97 -7.91 1.30 8.69
C LEU A 97 -8.41 2.27 9.76
N ILE A 98 -7.93 2.15 11.00
CA ILE A 98 -8.28 3.05 12.10
C ILE A 98 -7.86 4.48 11.79
N THR A 99 -6.65 4.69 11.25
CA THR A 99 -6.18 6.05 10.91
C THR A 99 -7.02 6.69 9.82
N MET A 100 -7.32 5.96 8.74
CA MET A 100 -8.15 6.48 7.65
C MET A 100 -9.59 6.71 8.11
N SER A 101 -10.12 5.82 8.96
CA SER A 101 -11.46 5.95 9.54
C SER A 101 -11.55 7.14 10.48
N ALA A 102 -10.56 7.38 11.34
CA ALA A 102 -10.57 8.52 12.25
C ALA A 102 -10.59 9.85 11.49
N VAL A 103 -9.75 9.98 10.45
CA VAL A 103 -9.72 11.17 9.60
C VAL A 103 -11.06 11.38 8.88
N TRP A 104 -11.58 10.32 8.24
CA TRP A 104 -12.86 10.39 7.52
C TRP A 104 -14.06 10.70 8.44
N VAL A 105 -14.16 10.03 9.59
CA VAL A 105 -15.25 10.26 10.54
C VAL A 105 -15.20 11.69 11.05
N SER A 106 -14.01 12.23 11.34
CA SER A 106 -13.87 13.63 11.74
C SER A 106 -14.32 14.60 10.63
N THR A 107 -13.99 14.36 9.36
CA THR A 107 -14.46 15.25 8.28
C THR A 107 -15.98 15.20 8.12
N VAL A 108 -16.57 14.01 8.13
CA VAL A 108 -18.04 13.86 8.08
C VAL A 108 -18.73 14.54 9.26
N LEU A 109 -18.13 14.46 10.46
CA LEU A 109 -18.64 15.14 11.65
C LEU A 109 -18.49 16.66 11.58
N PHE A 110 -17.47 17.18 10.91
CA PHE A 110 -17.33 18.63 10.69
C PHE A 110 -18.41 19.19 9.76
N ASP A 111 -18.83 18.44 8.74
CA ASP A 111 -19.95 18.86 7.88
C ASP A 111 -21.29 18.85 8.65
N GLY A 112 -21.44 17.88 9.55
CA GLY A 112 -22.53 17.78 10.52
C GLY A 112 -23.87 17.32 9.96
N ASP A 113 -24.02 17.24 8.64
CA ASP A 113 -25.26 16.82 7.97
C ASP A 113 -25.59 15.34 8.23
N TRP A 114 -24.56 14.47 8.24
CA TRP A 114 -24.73 13.07 8.61
C TRP A 114 -25.20 12.91 10.06
N TYR A 115 -24.60 13.65 10.99
CA TYR A 115 -24.96 13.59 12.41
C TYR A 115 -26.36 14.15 12.67
N PHE A 116 -26.70 15.27 12.02
CA PHE A 116 -28.06 15.83 12.04
C PHE A 116 -29.08 14.82 11.51
N CYS A 117 -28.79 14.16 10.39
CA CYS A 117 -29.64 13.10 9.84
C CYS A 117 -29.81 11.92 10.81
N LEU A 118 -28.72 11.47 11.44
CA LEU A 118 -28.76 10.37 12.41
C LEU A 118 -29.63 10.74 13.62
N MET A 119 -29.40 11.91 14.23
CA MET A 119 -30.10 12.30 15.44
C MET A 119 -31.59 12.58 15.22
N THR A 120 -31.95 13.21 14.10
CA THR A 120 -33.36 13.46 13.75
C THR A 120 -34.13 12.17 13.44
N ASN A 121 -33.47 11.16 12.87
CA ASN A 121 -34.09 9.86 12.61
C ASN A 121 -34.21 8.97 13.85
N LEU A 122 -33.35 9.16 14.85
CA LEU A 122 -33.47 8.50 16.16
C LEU A 122 -34.60 9.10 17.01
N ASN A 123 -34.90 10.38 16.83
CA ASN A 123 -35.98 11.05 17.55
C ASN A 123 -37.28 11.03 16.74
N MET A 124 -38.27 10.24 17.20
CA MET A 124 -39.56 10.09 16.52
C MET A 124 -40.31 11.41 16.31
N ASN A 125 -40.13 12.39 17.19
CA ASN A 125 -40.82 13.69 17.11
C ASN A 125 -40.18 14.64 16.08
N GLN A 126 -38.97 14.32 15.62
CA GLN A 126 -38.13 15.15 14.75
C GLN A 126 -37.86 14.46 13.41
N THR A 127 -38.48 13.31 13.17
CA THR A 127 -38.31 12.55 11.94
C THR A 127 -38.84 13.36 10.75
N GLY A 128 -38.05 13.44 9.68
CA GLY A 128 -38.41 14.16 8.45
C GLY A 128 -37.96 15.61 8.36
N LEU A 129 -37.40 16.18 9.44
CA LEU A 129 -36.74 17.49 9.42
C LEU A 129 -35.71 17.63 8.28
N PRO A 130 -34.82 16.64 8.01
CA PRO A 130 -33.84 16.74 6.93
C PRO A 130 -34.43 16.85 5.51
N CYS A 131 -35.69 16.46 5.29
CA CYS A 131 -36.35 16.54 3.97
C CYS A 131 -37.15 17.83 3.77
N ARG A 132 -37.30 18.67 4.80
CA ARG A 132 -38.01 19.94 4.65
C ARG A 132 -37.09 20.97 3.98
N LYS A 133 -37.61 21.62 2.93
CA LYS A 133 -36.89 22.69 2.21
C LYS A 133 -36.90 24.00 3.01
N ASP A 134 -38.02 24.28 3.64
CA ASP A 134 -38.23 25.47 4.45
C ASP A 134 -38.36 25.04 5.91
N LEU A 135 -37.34 25.38 6.71
CA LEU A 135 -37.29 25.11 8.14
C LEU A 135 -37.80 26.34 8.88
N ASP A 136 -38.66 26.13 9.88
CA ASP A 136 -39.06 27.21 10.79
C ASP A 136 -37.87 27.64 11.67
N TYR A 137 -37.98 28.80 12.32
CA TYR A 137 -36.93 29.35 13.19
C TYR A 137 -36.47 28.35 14.27
N ASP A 138 -37.42 27.68 14.93
CA ASP A 138 -37.12 26.69 15.97
C ASP A 138 -36.44 25.43 15.40
N GLU A 139 -36.83 25.01 14.19
CA GLU A 139 -36.23 23.86 13.50
C GLU A 139 -34.81 24.16 13.04
N GLN A 140 -34.56 25.38 12.55
CA GLN A 140 -33.24 25.87 12.19
C GLN A 140 -32.31 25.88 13.41
N ARG A 141 -32.82 26.34 14.56
CA ARG A 141 -32.06 26.33 15.83
C ARG A 141 -31.69 24.91 16.27
N ILE A 142 -32.58 23.93 16.09
CA ILE A 142 -32.29 22.52 16.37
C ILE A 142 -31.19 22.00 15.43
N LYS A 143 -31.26 22.32 14.13
CA LYS A 143 -30.22 21.95 13.15
C LYS A 143 -28.85 22.51 13.54
N ASP A 144 -28.78 23.79 13.89
CA ASP A 144 -27.53 24.45 14.28
C ASP A 144 -26.96 23.86 15.57
N ALA A 145 -27.82 23.50 16.53
CA ALA A 145 -27.40 22.83 17.76
C ALA A 145 -26.79 21.45 17.48
N TYR A 146 -27.39 20.66 16.58
CA TYR A 146 -26.83 19.36 16.18
C TYR A 146 -25.52 19.51 15.42
N LYS A 147 -25.40 20.49 14.52
CA LYS A 147 -24.15 20.77 13.79
C LYS A 147 -23.01 21.16 14.74
N THR A 148 -23.29 22.05 15.68
CA THR A 148 -22.31 22.44 16.72
C THR A 148 -21.87 21.24 17.55
N THR A 149 -22.83 20.42 17.98
CA THR A 149 -22.53 19.18 18.72
C THR A 149 -21.69 18.21 17.88
N SER A 150 -22.00 18.06 16.59
CA SER A 150 -21.26 17.20 15.65
C SER A 150 -19.81 17.66 15.52
N LEU A 151 -19.60 18.96 15.39
CA LEU A 151 -18.29 19.58 15.30
C LEU A 151 -17.47 19.34 16.58
N ASP A 152 -18.07 19.50 17.76
CA ASP A 152 -17.41 19.19 19.04
C ASP A 152 -16.99 17.72 19.14
N ILE A 153 -17.86 16.79 18.72
CA ILE A 153 -17.53 15.36 18.67
C ILE A 153 -16.42 15.10 17.64
N GLY A 154 -16.48 15.73 16.47
CA GLY A 154 -15.45 15.63 15.43
C GLY A 154 -14.07 16.05 15.93
N PHE A 155 -14.00 17.17 16.65
CA PHE A 155 -12.79 17.62 17.35
C PHE A 155 -12.35 16.64 18.43
N GLY A 156 -13.29 16.11 19.22
CA GLY A 156 -13.01 15.09 20.23
C GLY A 156 -12.37 13.84 19.63
N VAL A 157 -12.88 13.35 18.50
CA VAL A 157 -12.37 12.16 17.78
C VAL A 157 -10.94 12.39 17.28
N ILE A 158 -10.68 13.50 16.57
CA ILE A 158 -9.35 13.76 16.02
C ILE A 158 -8.33 14.01 17.13
N CYS A 159 -8.68 14.79 18.16
CA CYS A 159 -7.80 15.05 19.30
C CYS A 159 -7.48 13.77 20.07
N SER A 160 -8.48 12.91 20.32
CA SER A 160 -8.27 11.62 20.98
C SER A 160 -7.36 10.72 20.14
N PHE A 161 -7.61 10.63 18.83
CA PHE A 161 -6.79 9.84 17.92
C PHE A 161 -5.32 10.32 17.93
N LEU A 162 -5.08 11.63 17.81
CA LEU A 162 -3.72 12.19 17.87
C LEU A 162 -3.06 11.94 19.23
N PHE A 163 -3.82 12.03 20.32
CA PHE A 163 -3.31 11.73 21.66
C PHE A 163 -2.88 10.25 21.79
N PHE A 164 -3.74 9.31 21.37
CA PHE A 164 -3.40 7.89 21.37
C PHE A 164 -2.23 7.56 20.43
N TRP A 165 -2.15 8.23 19.28
CA TRP A 165 -1.04 8.10 18.35
C TRP A 165 0.28 8.50 19.03
N ASN A 166 0.32 9.69 19.65
CA ASN A 166 1.50 10.16 20.39
C ASN A 166 1.87 9.24 21.55
N ILE A 167 0.89 8.72 22.31
CA ILE A 167 1.15 7.73 23.36
C ILE A 167 1.74 6.45 22.75
N SER A 168 1.22 5.98 21.62
CA SER A 168 1.71 4.75 20.99
C SER A 168 3.17 4.89 20.52
N ASP A 169 3.54 6.03 19.95
CA ASP A 169 4.90 6.35 19.55
C ASP A 169 5.82 6.48 20.77
N TRP A 170 5.34 7.14 21.83
CA TRP A 170 6.07 7.31 23.07
C TRP A 170 6.31 5.97 23.77
N CYS A 171 5.26 5.16 23.97
CA CYS A 171 5.36 3.80 24.51
C CYS A 171 6.28 2.92 23.66
N GLY A 172 6.17 3.00 22.33
CA GLY A 172 7.06 2.29 21.41
C GLY A 172 8.53 2.70 21.55
N SER A 173 8.80 3.97 21.85
CA SER A 173 10.16 4.45 22.16
C SER A 173 10.69 3.92 23.49
N ILE A 174 9.85 3.89 24.54
CA ILE A 174 10.21 3.38 25.87
C ILE A 174 10.45 1.87 25.82
N CYS A 175 9.56 1.10 25.20
CA CYS A 175 9.71 -0.34 25.06
C CYS A 175 10.98 -0.73 24.30
N ARG A 176 11.38 0.06 23.29
CA ARG A 176 12.66 -0.13 22.59
C ARG A 176 13.85 0.12 23.51
N ARG A 177 13.81 1.16 24.36
CA ARG A 177 14.86 1.43 25.36
C ARG A 177 14.99 0.30 26.39
N MET A 178 13.85 -0.21 26.90
CA MET A 178 13.86 -1.31 27.88
C MET A 178 14.43 -2.62 27.29
N LYS A 179 14.06 -2.99 26.06
CA LYS A 179 14.60 -4.20 25.40
C LYS A 179 16.10 -4.16 25.16
N VAL A 180 16.68 -2.98 24.93
CA VAL A 180 18.13 -2.80 24.78
C VAL A 180 18.85 -3.00 26.12
N SER A 181 18.23 -2.61 27.24
CA SER A 181 18.79 -2.78 28.58
C SER A 181 18.89 -4.25 29.02
N GLU A 182 17.99 -5.10 28.55
CA GLU A 182 17.92 -6.52 28.94
C GLU A 182 18.85 -7.42 28.11
N ALA A 183 19.24 -6.97 26.91
CA ALA A 183 20.06 -7.76 25.97
C ALA A 183 21.58 -7.67 26.19
N GLY A 184 22.09 -6.99 27.22
CA GLY A 184 23.54 -6.89 27.41
C GLY A 184 24.03 -6.03 28.56
N PHE A 185 23.74 -6.45 29.80
CA PHE A 185 24.49 -6.01 30.97
C PHE A 185 25.89 -6.63 30.95
N GLN A 186 26.78 -6.18 30.06
CA GLN A 186 28.20 -6.56 30.16
C GLN A 186 29.25 -5.58 29.59
N SER A 187 28.89 -4.38 29.11
CA SER A 187 29.94 -3.36 28.86
C SER A 187 29.47 -1.95 29.18
N LYS A 188 30.04 -1.42 30.27
CA LYS A 188 29.61 -0.23 31.01
C LYS A 188 30.21 1.08 30.48
N LYS A 189 30.57 1.20 29.18
CA LYS A 189 31.34 2.35 28.67
C LYS A 189 30.75 3.21 27.56
N ASP A 190 29.66 2.82 26.89
CA ASP A 190 29.11 3.62 25.78
C ASP A 190 27.74 4.22 26.11
N LEU A 191 27.69 5.07 27.14
CA LEU A 191 26.45 5.66 27.67
C LEU A 191 25.87 6.79 26.79
N CYS A 192 26.46 7.10 25.63
CA CYS A 192 26.03 8.18 24.75
C CYS A 192 26.11 7.78 23.27
N LEU A 193 25.12 7.04 22.76
CA LEU A 193 24.83 7.06 21.31
C LEU A 193 23.31 7.14 21.04
N PRO A 194 22.63 8.28 21.30
CA PRO A 194 21.16 8.26 21.34
C PRO A 194 20.44 8.64 20.04
N TYR A 195 21.03 9.34 19.07
CA TYR A 195 20.27 9.79 17.88
C TYR A 195 21.03 9.60 16.57
N TYR A 196 22.33 9.92 16.59
CA TYR A 196 23.15 9.84 15.39
C TYR A 196 23.25 8.41 14.85
N ARG A 197 23.21 7.40 15.73
CA ARG A 197 23.25 5.99 15.32
C ARG A 197 21.99 5.54 14.60
N THR A 198 20.80 5.97 15.02
CA THR A 198 19.55 5.61 14.33
C THR A 198 19.43 6.33 13.01
N VAL A 199 19.77 7.62 12.96
CA VAL A 199 19.81 8.39 11.71
C VAL A 199 20.85 7.80 10.75
N TYR A 200 22.06 7.50 11.24
CA TYR A 200 23.12 6.88 10.45
C TYR A 200 22.72 5.49 9.95
N ASN A 201 22.15 4.64 10.81
CA ASN A 201 21.68 3.31 10.39
C ASN A 201 20.55 3.41 9.35
N ASN A 202 19.63 4.38 9.48
CA ASN A 202 18.58 4.58 8.49
C ASN A 202 19.16 5.03 7.15
N HIS A 203 20.11 5.97 7.14
CA HIS A 203 20.80 6.37 5.91
C HIS A 203 21.64 5.25 5.30
N LEU A 204 22.38 4.51 6.13
CA LEU A 204 23.18 3.37 5.68
C LEU A 204 22.30 2.23 5.16
N GLU A 205 21.18 1.92 5.81
CA GLU A 205 20.21 0.91 5.35
C GLU A 205 19.58 1.35 4.02
N GLU A 206 19.26 2.63 3.85
CA GLU A 206 18.71 3.17 2.61
C GLU A 206 19.73 3.12 1.45
N GLU A 207 20.97 3.57 1.68
CA GLU A 207 22.05 3.55 0.69
C GLU A 207 22.48 2.12 0.34
N MET A 208 22.71 1.27 1.34
CA MET A 208 23.05 -0.14 1.10
C MET A 208 21.91 -0.85 0.38
N ARG A 209 20.65 -0.61 0.74
CA ARG A 209 19.52 -1.24 0.06
C ARG A 209 19.45 -0.83 -1.40
N SER A 210 19.69 0.44 -1.74
CA SER A 210 19.71 0.90 -3.13
C SER A 210 20.81 0.20 -3.93
N TYR A 211 22.05 0.25 -3.42
CA TYR A 211 23.21 -0.37 -4.07
C TYR A 211 23.06 -1.89 -4.21
N VAL A 212 22.63 -2.57 -3.15
CA VAL A 212 22.40 -4.03 -3.14
C VAL A 212 21.28 -4.40 -4.10
N ASN A 213 20.18 -3.65 -4.14
CA ASN A 213 19.10 -3.90 -5.11
C ASN A 213 19.54 -3.67 -6.55
N GLU A 214 20.36 -2.67 -6.83
CA GLU A 214 20.89 -2.42 -8.16
C GLU A 214 21.84 -3.55 -8.60
N LYS A 215 22.77 -3.97 -7.73
CA LYS A 215 23.64 -5.12 -8.01
C LYS A 215 22.86 -6.42 -8.14
N LEU A 216 21.85 -6.66 -7.30
CA LEU A 216 20.98 -7.83 -7.40
C LEU A 216 20.21 -7.83 -8.72
N LYS A 217 19.66 -6.69 -9.14
CA LYS A 217 19.01 -6.56 -10.45
C LYS A 217 19.97 -6.85 -11.59
N TYR A 218 21.19 -6.33 -11.52
CA TYR A 218 22.22 -6.60 -12.52
C TYR A 218 22.57 -8.10 -12.58
N ILE A 219 22.89 -8.72 -11.44
CA ILE A 219 23.24 -10.15 -11.37
C ILE A 219 22.05 -11.02 -11.82
N ALA A 220 20.83 -10.67 -11.42
CA ALA A 220 19.63 -11.37 -11.87
C ALA A 220 19.45 -11.23 -13.39
N ALA A 221 19.66 -10.05 -13.95
CA ALA A 221 19.56 -9.82 -15.40
C ALA A 221 20.61 -10.62 -16.18
N GLU A 222 21.88 -10.64 -15.73
CA GLU A 222 22.92 -11.45 -16.34
C GLU A 222 22.62 -12.94 -16.26
N ARG A 223 22.17 -13.44 -15.10
CA ARG A 223 21.83 -14.86 -14.94
C ARG A 223 20.64 -15.25 -15.80
N VAL A 224 19.60 -14.43 -15.86
CA VAL A 224 18.46 -14.65 -16.74
C VAL A 224 18.92 -14.67 -18.19
N LYS A 225 19.82 -13.75 -18.59
CA LYS A 225 20.39 -13.75 -19.93
C LYS A 225 21.14 -15.05 -20.22
N ALA A 226 22.05 -15.47 -19.34
CA ALA A 226 22.84 -16.68 -19.51
C ALA A 226 21.98 -17.97 -19.60
N ILE A 227 20.88 -18.05 -18.84
CA ILE A 227 19.94 -19.19 -18.89
C ILE A 227 19.08 -19.14 -20.16
N CYS A 228 18.57 -17.97 -20.54
CA CYS A 228 17.67 -17.85 -21.69
C CYS A 228 18.38 -17.90 -23.05
N GLU A 229 19.64 -17.47 -23.14
CA GLU A 229 20.41 -17.40 -24.40
C GLU A 229 20.45 -18.73 -25.18
N PRO A 230 20.79 -19.91 -24.59
CA PRO A 230 20.80 -21.17 -25.33
C PRO A 230 19.42 -21.57 -25.85
N HIS A 231 18.36 -21.34 -25.07
CA HIS A 231 16.99 -21.64 -25.50
C HIS A 231 16.52 -20.73 -26.64
N LEU A 232 16.86 -19.44 -26.57
CA LEU A 232 16.55 -18.48 -27.64
C LEU A 232 17.29 -18.84 -28.95
N GLN A 233 18.56 -19.23 -28.87
CA GLN A 233 19.33 -19.69 -30.02
C GLN A 233 18.74 -20.97 -30.62
N ALA A 234 18.29 -21.92 -29.79
CA ALA A 234 17.62 -23.13 -30.26
C ALA A 234 16.32 -22.84 -31.03
N ILE A 235 15.49 -21.93 -30.52
CA ILE A 235 14.26 -21.48 -31.19
C ILE A 235 14.59 -20.80 -32.52
N GLN A 236 15.57 -19.89 -32.55
CA GLN A 236 15.95 -19.15 -33.76
C GLN A 236 16.50 -20.08 -34.85
N ASN A 237 17.32 -21.07 -34.48
CA ASN A 237 17.86 -22.06 -35.41
C ASN A 237 16.76 -23.00 -35.96
N GLN A 238 15.75 -23.33 -35.14
CA GLN A 238 14.59 -24.10 -35.60
C GLN A 238 13.73 -23.29 -36.58
N GLU A 239 13.50 -22.00 -36.33
CA GLU A 239 12.76 -21.13 -37.26
C GLU A 239 13.47 -20.98 -38.60
N LEU A 240 14.79 -20.76 -38.60
CA LEU A 240 15.61 -20.70 -39.81
C LEU A 240 15.54 -22.02 -40.60
N SER A 241 15.59 -23.15 -39.90
CA SER A 241 15.47 -24.48 -40.52
C SER A 241 14.07 -24.74 -41.09
N ARG A 242 13.02 -24.23 -40.42
CA ARG A 242 11.63 -24.36 -40.86
C ARG A 242 11.37 -23.57 -42.14
N ASN A 243 11.91 -22.35 -42.25
CA ASN A 243 11.78 -21.53 -43.46
C ASN A 243 12.48 -22.16 -44.68
N ASN A 244 13.50 -22.98 -44.46
CA ASN A 244 14.21 -23.70 -45.53
C ASN A 244 13.59 -25.06 -45.89
N LYS A 245 12.71 -25.62 -45.05
CA LYS A 245 12.05 -26.91 -45.26
C LYS A 245 10.54 -26.74 -45.26
N GLU A 246 10.01 -26.50 -46.44
CA GLU A 246 8.59 -26.48 -46.75
C GLU A 246 8.03 -27.93 -46.68
N ASN A 247 8.02 -28.57 -45.51
CA ASN A 247 7.32 -29.85 -45.28
C ASN A 247 7.05 -30.13 -43.78
N ASP A 248 5.86 -29.69 -43.40
CA ASP A 248 4.86 -30.03 -42.37
C ASP A 248 5.05 -31.16 -41.32
N ASN A 249 6.09 -31.14 -40.47
CA ASN A 249 6.03 -31.94 -39.21
C ASN A 249 6.80 -31.36 -37.99
N GLY A 250 7.30 -30.12 -38.07
CA GLY A 250 8.17 -29.51 -37.04
C GLY A 250 7.49 -28.75 -35.89
N ASN A 251 6.14 -28.67 -35.85
CA ASN A 251 5.47 -27.76 -34.89
C ASN A 251 5.52 -28.23 -33.42
N ASN A 252 5.76 -29.50 -33.14
CA ASN A 252 5.65 -30.04 -31.78
C ASN A 252 6.86 -29.73 -30.87
N THR A 253 8.05 -29.47 -31.42
CA THR A 253 9.26 -29.18 -30.61
C THR A 253 9.27 -27.76 -30.08
N VAL A 254 8.93 -26.77 -30.92
CA VAL A 254 8.89 -25.35 -30.53
C VAL A 254 7.90 -25.10 -29.39
N SER A 255 6.73 -25.75 -29.44
CA SER A 255 5.72 -25.62 -28.39
C SER A 255 6.20 -26.16 -27.03
N LYS A 256 7.10 -27.13 -27.02
CA LYS A 256 7.60 -27.76 -25.79
C LYS A 256 8.62 -26.86 -25.09
N ASP A 257 9.52 -26.24 -25.83
CA ASP A 257 10.53 -25.33 -25.29
C ASP A 257 9.89 -24.06 -24.70
N TRP A 258 8.87 -23.52 -25.37
CA TRP A 258 8.06 -22.41 -24.82
C TRP A 258 7.36 -22.79 -23.52
N TRP A 259 6.84 -24.02 -23.42
CA TRP A 259 6.17 -24.47 -22.21
C TRP A 259 7.14 -24.54 -21.03
N ILE A 260 8.35 -25.06 -21.25
CA ILE A 260 9.41 -25.17 -20.24
C ILE A 260 9.83 -23.79 -19.72
N ILE A 261 10.10 -22.82 -20.61
CA ILE A 261 10.50 -21.44 -20.21
C ILE A 261 9.36 -20.74 -19.45
N SER A 262 8.11 -21.05 -19.79
CA SER A 262 6.93 -20.41 -19.19
C SER A 262 6.49 -21.03 -17.87
N ALA A 263 7.08 -22.17 -17.47
CA ALA A 263 6.72 -22.92 -16.29
C ALA A 263 7.03 -22.12 -15.01
N PHE A 264 6.13 -22.22 -14.04
CA PHE A 264 6.19 -21.44 -12.79
C PHE A 264 7.41 -21.79 -11.91
N ASP A 265 7.95 -22.98 -12.10
CA ASP A 265 9.06 -23.59 -11.37
C ASP A 265 10.36 -23.64 -12.19
N PHE A 266 10.39 -23.11 -13.41
CA PHE A 266 11.57 -23.08 -14.28
C PHE A 266 12.83 -22.60 -13.53
N HIS A 267 12.70 -21.51 -12.78
CA HIS A 267 13.80 -20.99 -11.99
C HIS A 267 14.25 -21.94 -10.87
N GLN A 268 13.34 -22.70 -10.24
CA GLN A 268 13.69 -23.63 -9.15
C GLN A 268 14.42 -24.89 -9.66
N MET A 269 14.12 -25.34 -10.88
CA MET A 269 14.73 -26.56 -11.43
C MET A 269 16.18 -26.36 -11.85
N GLU A 270 16.56 -25.16 -12.28
CA GLU A 270 17.83 -24.95 -12.98
C GLU A 270 18.96 -24.38 -12.11
N ILE A 271 18.67 -24.02 -10.86
CA ILE A 271 19.69 -23.52 -9.91
C ILE A 271 19.91 -24.52 -8.76
N PRO A 272 20.69 -25.60 -8.97
CA PRO A 272 21.14 -26.45 -7.88
C PRO A 272 22.09 -25.66 -6.99
N GLY A 273 21.69 -25.40 -5.73
CA GLY A 273 22.60 -24.93 -4.68
C GLY A 273 22.35 -23.53 -4.10
N THR A 274 21.35 -22.76 -4.53
CA THR A 274 21.03 -21.43 -3.94
C THR A 274 19.56 -21.31 -3.53
N ARG A 275 19.15 -22.12 -2.55
CA ARG A 275 17.79 -22.12 -1.99
C ARG A 275 17.41 -20.82 -1.24
N GLY A 276 18.35 -19.88 -1.04
CA GLY A 276 18.16 -18.66 -0.24
C GLY A 276 17.87 -17.35 -1.01
N ILE A 277 18.09 -17.28 -2.33
CA ILE A 277 18.09 -15.99 -3.08
C ILE A 277 16.86 -15.83 -4.01
N MET A 278 16.08 -16.89 -4.24
CA MET A 278 15.10 -16.94 -5.33
C MET A 278 13.82 -16.12 -5.17
N HIS A 279 13.42 -15.76 -3.95
CA HIS A 279 12.13 -15.08 -3.75
C HIS A 279 12.08 -13.65 -4.33
N GLN A 280 13.23 -13.03 -4.61
CA GLN A 280 13.31 -11.67 -5.15
C GLN A 280 13.27 -11.62 -6.70
N ILE A 281 13.55 -12.73 -7.39
CA ILE A 281 13.55 -12.81 -8.86
C ILE A 281 12.12 -13.00 -9.41
N ARG A 282 11.23 -13.60 -8.61
CA ARG A 282 9.84 -13.91 -9.00
C ARG A 282 9.03 -12.68 -9.38
N ASP A 283 9.32 -11.51 -8.79
CA ASP A 283 8.59 -10.26 -9.07
C ASP A 283 9.05 -9.57 -10.37
N VAL A 284 10.29 -9.82 -10.82
CA VAL A 284 10.83 -9.23 -12.06
C VAL A 284 10.27 -9.94 -13.31
N CYS A 285 10.02 -11.25 -13.24
CA CYS A 285 9.44 -12.01 -14.35
C CYS A 285 7.94 -11.74 -14.58
N LEU A 286 7.18 -11.44 -13.52
CA LEU A 286 5.75 -11.10 -13.63
C LEU A 286 5.52 -9.78 -14.40
N ILE A 287 6.43 -8.81 -14.27
CA ILE A 287 6.38 -7.54 -15.02
C ILE A 287 6.72 -7.78 -16.51
N ARG A 288 7.62 -8.71 -16.83
CA ARG A 288 7.96 -9.06 -18.23
C ARG A 288 6.82 -9.82 -18.93
N LYS A 289 6.10 -10.68 -18.21
CA LYS A 289 4.92 -11.41 -18.72
C LYS A 289 3.73 -10.50 -19.02
N LEU A 290 3.64 -9.32 -18.40
CA LEU A 290 2.70 -8.24 -18.74
C LEU A 290 3.14 -7.47 -20.00
N GLY A 291 4.45 -7.25 -20.20
CA GLY A 291 5.00 -6.66 -21.43
C GLY A 291 4.72 -7.48 -22.69
N GLU A 292 4.78 -8.81 -22.61
CA GLU A 292 4.49 -9.71 -23.74
C GLU A 292 2.98 -9.85 -24.06
N ARG A 293 2.09 -9.45 -23.12
CA ARG A 293 0.65 -9.32 -23.42
C ARG A 293 0.33 -8.03 -24.17
N MET A 294 1.04 -6.93 -23.91
CA MET A 294 0.87 -5.68 -24.67
C MET A 294 1.42 -5.78 -26.10
N GLN A 295 2.51 -6.54 -26.32
CA GLN A 295 3.04 -6.77 -27.67
C GLN A 295 2.11 -7.59 -28.58
N ARG A 296 1.15 -8.35 -28.01
CA ARG A 296 0.09 -9.03 -28.78
C ARG A 296 -1.08 -8.14 -29.17
N ILE A 297 -1.24 -6.97 -28.55
CA ILE A 297 -2.34 -6.03 -28.84
C ILE A 297 -1.92 -4.98 -29.89
N CYS A 298 -0.61 -4.76 -30.08
CA CYS A 298 -0.07 -3.78 -31.04
C CYS A 298 0.48 -4.39 -32.34
N LYS A 299 0.02 -5.57 -32.78
CA LYS A 299 0.26 -6.00 -34.16
C LYS A 299 -0.80 -5.34 -35.05
N PRO A 300 -0.42 -4.45 -36.00
CA PRO A 300 -1.37 -3.92 -36.95
C PRO A 300 -1.93 -5.06 -37.79
N HIS A 301 -3.25 -5.06 -37.96
CA HIS A 301 -3.97 -5.92 -38.89
C HIS A 301 -3.58 -5.61 -40.34
#